data_AF-A0A7X7NDL3-F1
#
_entry.id   AF-A0A7X7NDL3-F1
#
_cell.length_a   1.000
_cell.length_b   1.000
_cell.length_c   1.000
_cell.angle_alpha   90.00
_cell.angle_beta   90.00
_cell.angle_gamma   90.00
#
_symmetry.space_group_name_H-M   'P 1'
#
loop_
_entity.id
_entity.type
_entity.pdbx_description
1 polymer ?
#
loop_
_entity_poly.entity_id
_entity_poly.type
_entity_poly.pdbx_seq_one_letter_code
_entity_poly.pdbx_strand_id
1 'polypeptide(L)'
;MLKYLAVDSAGNVSATGTMNELRNPMVSASPEGGVYNRKVKVSFATSTDGNVLWRVLPDTGFKNTGKTVLLDKEGHCSFEYYLESSGGNRSPVKRNEYVLDWTSPQVDINLRKGINDSVIVFFQCSENATIYYTIDGSNPQVSQTTRTAGNKFLQSSDRITLPRKTDMDFAFYAEDAAGNQSIISVVDIFSPRAVPNVPAGADRLYDRVLSVTLNSYDQSTIYFEQHGKTPTISSPVFQKPLTLLHSDTLVAFVVDASGYRGETDTFIYQIDLPPSPMFSISPDTLFPGSKAMFDASLTIDKESRPEKLLFRWDFQGDGVFETEYAGSRKIEFSYSSPGNYNPVLEVKDENYRRSSYSGRITVKERCPPEMASMVGTDGLSFCIDKYEWPNIKGKAPVTNVSWVEAKMNCIDAGKRLCSEQEWQDACNGTMNRMYPYGKLYESGRCPTEGKQVWEAGRFPRCSESGINDMVGNVWEWVEDKDNDYPLMMGGTFKYGIDAQCKTRSSGTLGSRSGETGFRCCK
;
A
#
# COMPACT_ATOMS: atom_id res chain seq x y z
N MET A 1 -72.74 5.86 -35.53
CA MET A 1 -71.78 6.53 -34.63
C MET A 1 -72.48 6.71 -33.29
N LEU A 2 -72.01 6.06 -32.23
CA LEU A 2 -72.63 6.22 -30.91
C LEU A 2 -72.18 7.57 -30.34
N LYS A 3 -73.15 8.42 -30.02
CA LYS A 3 -72.92 9.73 -29.40
C LYS A 3 -73.33 9.66 -27.94
N TYR A 4 -72.58 10.29 -27.07
CA TYR A 4 -72.91 10.38 -25.66
C TYR A 4 -72.74 11.80 -25.16
N LEU A 5 -73.40 12.09 -24.04
CA LEU A 5 -73.32 13.33 -23.31
C LEU A 5 -73.54 12.99 -21.83
N ALA A 6 -72.89 13.73 -20.95
CA ALA A 6 -73.12 13.61 -19.52
C ALA A 6 -74.21 14.60 -19.10
N VAL A 7 -75.06 14.18 -18.16
CA VAL A 7 -76.04 15.05 -17.51
C VAL A 7 -75.77 15.00 -16.02
N ASP A 8 -75.57 16.17 -15.40
CA ASP A 8 -75.39 16.25 -13.96
C ASP A 8 -76.74 16.09 -13.21
N SER A 9 -76.68 16.03 -11.88
CA SER A 9 -77.87 15.90 -11.03
C SER A 9 -78.81 17.11 -11.06
N ALA A 10 -78.40 18.24 -11.64
CA ALA A 10 -79.21 19.43 -11.85
C ALA A 10 -79.80 19.52 -13.27
N GLY A 11 -79.50 18.56 -14.15
CA GLY A 11 -80.02 18.49 -15.51
C GLY A 11 -79.17 19.24 -16.55
N ASN A 12 -77.98 19.73 -16.20
CA ASN A 12 -77.10 20.39 -17.17
C ASN A 12 -76.42 19.35 -18.08
N VAL A 13 -76.44 19.62 -19.38
CA VAL A 13 -76.00 18.67 -20.40
C VAL A 13 -74.66 19.09 -20.99
N SER A 14 -73.68 18.18 -21.01
CA SER A 14 -72.38 18.41 -21.64
C SER A 14 -72.48 18.48 -23.16
N ALA A 15 -71.45 19.04 -23.82
CA ALA A 15 -71.31 18.92 -25.27
C ALA A 15 -71.32 17.43 -25.69
N THR A 16 -71.95 17.13 -26.84
CA THR A 16 -72.09 15.76 -27.32
C THR A 16 -70.75 15.22 -27.83
N GLY A 17 -70.21 14.21 -27.14
CA GLY A 17 -69.04 13.46 -27.56
C GLY A 17 -69.40 12.35 -28.55
N THR A 18 -68.47 12.02 -29.45
CA THR A 18 -68.58 10.85 -30.33
C THR A 18 -67.64 9.75 -29.83
N MET A 19 -68.18 8.57 -29.52
CA MET A 19 -67.37 7.43 -29.12
C MET A 19 -67.00 6.60 -30.37
N ASN A 20 -65.80 6.82 -30.90
CA ASN A 20 -65.22 5.95 -31.93
C ASN A 20 -64.60 4.67 -31.34
N GLU A 21 -64.44 4.60 -30.01
CA GLU A 21 -63.69 3.54 -29.32
C GLU A 21 -64.40 2.18 -29.30
N LEU A 22 -65.73 2.12 -29.45
CA LEU A 22 -66.48 0.85 -29.54
C LEU A 22 -66.26 0.07 -30.84
N ARG A 23 -65.59 0.65 -31.85
CA ARG A 23 -65.18 -0.10 -33.05
C ARG A 23 -63.84 -0.80 -32.90
N ASN A 24 -63.04 -0.42 -31.90
CA ASN A 24 -61.72 -0.99 -31.70
C ASN A 24 -61.81 -2.18 -30.73
N PRO A 25 -61.09 -3.28 -31.00
CA PRO A 25 -61.05 -4.41 -30.08
C PRO A 25 -60.52 -3.98 -28.69
N MET A 26 -61.02 -4.59 -27.62
CA MET A 26 -60.59 -4.35 -26.24
C MET A 26 -60.15 -5.66 -25.58
N VAL A 27 -59.15 -5.55 -24.70
CA VAL A 27 -58.66 -6.66 -23.89
C VAL A 27 -58.39 -6.21 -22.45
N SER A 28 -58.65 -7.09 -21.49
CA SER A 28 -58.26 -6.95 -20.09
C SER A 28 -57.62 -8.25 -19.58
N ALA A 29 -56.66 -8.12 -18.67
CA ALA A 29 -56.00 -9.23 -18.00
C ALA A 29 -56.61 -9.45 -16.61
N SER A 30 -56.75 -10.72 -16.20
CA SER A 30 -57.21 -11.11 -14.86
C SER A 30 -56.31 -12.24 -14.31
N PRO A 31 -55.76 -12.11 -13.09
CA PRO A 31 -55.84 -10.92 -12.24
C PRO A 31 -55.07 -9.72 -12.82
N GLU A 32 -55.41 -8.51 -12.37
CA GLU A 32 -54.69 -7.28 -12.74
C GLU A 32 -53.25 -7.27 -12.17
N GLY A 33 -52.46 -6.24 -12.49
CA GLY A 33 -51.12 -6.10 -11.93
C GLY A 33 -51.14 -5.97 -10.40
N GLY A 34 -50.09 -6.46 -9.74
CA GLY A 34 -50.01 -6.49 -8.28
C GLY A 34 -48.86 -7.36 -7.75
N VAL A 35 -48.80 -7.50 -6.43
CA VAL A 35 -47.83 -8.33 -5.71
C VAL A 35 -48.48 -9.67 -5.36
N TYR A 36 -47.79 -10.78 -5.63
CA TYR A 36 -48.33 -12.13 -5.44
C TYR A 36 -47.30 -13.08 -4.85
N ASN A 37 -47.72 -13.82 -3.82
CA ASN A 37 -46.96 -14.90 -3.18
C ASN A 37 -47.08 -16.27 -3.83
N ARG A 38 -47.36 -16.30 -5.14
CA ARG A 38 -47.56 -17.53 -5.89
C ARG A 38 -47.40 -17.28 -7.38
N LYS A 39 -47.23 -18.36 -8.13
CA LYS A 39 -47.32 -18.33 -9.59
C LYS A 39 -48.68 -17.81 -10.03
N VAL A 40 -48.69 -16.87 -10.97
CA VAL A 40 -49.92 -16.21 -11.44
C VAL A 40 -50.28 -16.70 -12.83
N LYS A 41 -51.49 -17.24 -12.97
CA LYS A 41 -52.09 -17.53 -14.27
C LYS A 41 -52.93 -16.34 -14.73
N VAL A 42 -52.37 -15.54 -15.63
CA VAL A 42 -53.05 -14.40 -16.25
C VAL A 42 -53.97 -14.91 -17.36
N SER A 43 -55.24 -14.54 -17.30
CA SER A 43 -56.25 -14.86 -18.31
C SER A 43 -56.77 -13.59 -18.97
N PHE A 44 -57.03 -13.62 -20.27
CA PHE A 44 -57.49 -12.46 -21.02
C PHE A 44 -58.98 -12.52 -21.35
N ALA A 45 -59.70 -11.46 -21.03
CA ALA A 45 -61.05 -11.22 -21.51
C ALA A 45 -61.00 -10.26 -22.71
N THR A 46 -61.69 -10.61 -23.80
CA THR A 46 -61.68 -9.87 -25.06
C THR A 46 -63.09 -9.42 -25.44
N SER A 47 -63.25 -8.24 -26.02
CA SER A 47 -64.57 -7.73 -26.47
C SER A 47 -65.04 -8.35 -27.79
N THR A 48 -64.14 -8.93 -28.58
CA THR A 48 -64.43 -9.60 -29.85
C THR A 48 -63.55 -10.85 -30.00
N ASP A 49 -63.86 -11.68 -31.01
CA ASP A 49 -62.97 -12.77 -31.42
C ASP A 49 -61.69 -12.22 -32.07
N GLY A 50 -60.57 -12.87 -31.76
CA GLY A 50 -59.23 -12.43 -32.16
C GLY A 50 -58.12 -13.09 -31.35
N ASN A 51 -56.89 -12.74 -31.68
CA ASN A 51 -55.69 -13.23 -31.00
C ASN A 51 -55.19 -12.20 -29.99
N VAL A 52 -54.91 -12.65 -28.77
CA VAL A 52 -54.21 -11.81 -27.79
C VAL A 52 -52.71 -12.02 -27.98
N LEU A 53 -52.03 -10.92 -28.29
CA LEU A 53 -50.58 -10.87 -28.41
C LEU A 53 -50.02 -10.26 -27.14
N TRP A 54 -49.02 -10.91 -26.55
CA TRP A 54 -48.42 -10.45 -25.29
C TRP A 54 -46.90 -10.60 -25.29
N ARG A 55 -46.22 -9.87 -24.41
CA ARG A 55 -44.79 -9.99 -24.15
C ARG A 55 -44.46 -9.65 -22.70
N VAL A 56 -43.36 -10.22 -22.22
CA VAL A 56 -42.74 -9.87 -20.94
C VAL A 56 -41.50 -9.06 -21.27
N LEU A 57 -41.43 -7.81 -20.85
CA LEU A 57 -40.24 -7.00 -21.12
C LEU A 57 -39.00 -7.60 -20.44
N PRO A 58 -37.82 -7.56 -21.07
CA PRO A 58 -37.46 -6.75 -22.25
C PRO A 58 -37.69 -7.44 -23.61
N ASP A 59 -38.45 -8.54 -23.69
CA ASP A 59 -38.71 -9.21 -24.98
C ASP A 59 -39.26 -8.20 -26.00
N THR A 60 -38.64 -8.13 -27.17
CA THR A 60 -39.03 -7.17 -28.22
C THR A 60 -40.21 -7.67 -29.04
N GLY A 61 -40.35 -8.99 -29.19
CA GLY A 61 -41.39 -9.64 -29.96
C GLY A 61 -42.61 -10.03 -29.12
N PHE A 62 -43.81 -9.77 -29.67
CA PHE A 62 -45.05 -10.29 -29.11
C PHE A 62 -45.25 -11.76 -29.47
N LYS A 63 -45.59 -12.57 -28.47
CA LYS A 63 -45.92 -13.99 -28.60
C LYS A 63 -47.43 -14.15 -28.72
N ASN A 64 -47.87 -15.13 -29.51
CA ASN A 64 -49.27 -15.53 -29.64
C ASN A 64 -49.40 -16.96 -29.11
N THR A 65 -49.86 -17.10 -27.86
CA THR A 65 -49.94 -18.41 -27.17
C THR A 65 -51.32 -18.71 -26.59
N GLY A 66 -52.37 -18.05 -27.08
CA GLY A 66 -53.75 -18.24 -26.61
C GLY A 66 -54.19 -17.28 -25.50
N LYS A 67 -55.34 -17.56 -24.85
CA LYS A 67 -56.02 -16.65 -23.90
C LYS A 67 -55.46 -16.64 -22.47
N THR A 68 -54.39 -17.40 -22.18
CA THR A 68 -53.80 -17.46 -20.83
C THR A 68 -52.28 -17.53 -20.85
N VAL A 69 -51.64 -16.95 -19.85
CA VAL A 69 -50.18 -16.95 -19.66
C VAL A 69 -49.88 -17.29 -18.20
N LEU A 70 -48.92 -18.19 -17.97
CA LEU A 70 -48.41 -18.49 -16.63
C LEU A 70 -47.15 -17.68 -16.39
N LEU A 71 -47.16 -16.86 -15.35
CA LEU A 71 -45.99 -16.19 -14.82
C LEU A 71 -45.44 -17.03 -13.67
N ASP A 72 -44.31 -17.71 -13.90
CA ASP A 72 -43.77 -18.76 -13.03
C ASP A 72 -42.35 -18.51 -12.51
N LYS A 73 -41.83 -17.30 -12.72
CA LYS A 73 -40.53 -16.86 -12.22
C LYS A 73 -40.71 -15.71 -11.23
N GLU A 74 -39.96 -15.73 -10.13
CA GLU A 74 -39.93 -14.62 -9.18
C GLU A 74 -39.29 -13.37 -9.78
N GLY A 75 -39.63 -12.23 -9.19
CA GLY A 75 -39.13 -10.92 -9.56
C GLY A 75 -40.20 -10.01 -10.15
N HIS A 76 -39.74 -8.84 -10.58
CA HIS A 76 -40.56 -7.83 -11.23
C HIS A 76 -40.74 -8.14 -12.72
N CYS A 77 -41.99 -8.14 -13.19
CA CYS A 77 -42.36 -8.47 -14.56
C CYS A 77 -43.28 -7.37 -15.12
N SER A 78 -42.79 -6.65 -16.14
CA SER A 78 -43.60 -5.74 -16.94
C SER A 78 -44.24 -6.50 -18.10
N PHE A 79 -45.56 -6.61 -18.05
CA PHE A 79 -46.33 -7.45 -18.94
C PHE A 79 -47.19 -6.62 -19.88
N GLU A 80 -46.90 -6.67 -21.18
CA GLU A 80 -47.62 -5.92 -22.20
C GLU A 80 -48.47 -6.82 -23.07
N TYR A 81 -49.67 -6.36 -23.42
CA TYR A 81 -50.61 -7.14 -24.23
C TYR A 81 -51.55 -6.24 -25.04
N TYR A 82 -52.00 -6.76 -26.18
CA TYR A 82 -53.05 -6.16 -27.00
C TYR A 82 -53.85 -7.26 -27.73
N LEU A 83 -55.02 -6.89 -28.24
CA LEU A 83 -55.88 -7.76 -29.03
C LEU A 83 -55.83 -7.37 -30.50
N GLU A 84 -55.62 -8.34 -31.37
CA GLU A 84 -55.82 -8.21 -32.82
C GLU A 84 -57.08 -9.00 -33.20
N SER A 85 -58.11 -8.29 -33.65
CA SER A 85 -59.38 -8.89 -34.09
C SER A 85 -59.21 -9.70 -35.39
N SER A 86 -60.12 -10.61 -35.69
CA SER A 86 -60.11 -11.38 -36.96
C SER A 86 -60.14 -10.50 -38.22
N GLY A 87 -60.62 -9.25 -38.11
CA GLY A 87 -60.63 -8.26 -39.19
C GLY A 87 -59.36 -7.41 -39.31
N GLY A 88 -58.31 -7.69 -38.52
CA GLY A 88 -57.01 -7.00 -38.58
C GLY A 88 -56.92 -5.71 -37.76
N ASN A 89 -58.00 -5.27 -37.10
CA ASN A 89 -57.95 -4.11 -36.20
C ASN A 89 -57.27 -4.46 -34.88
N ARG A 90 -56.49 -3.53 -34.31
CA ARG A 90 -55.73 -3.70 -33.06
C ARG A 90 -56.24 -2.82 -31.93
N SER A 91 -56.21 -3.34 -30.70
CA SER A 91 -56.39 -2.55 -29.48
C SER A 91 -55.11 -1.75 -29.18
N PRO A 92 -55.19 -0.68 -28.36
CA PRO A 92 -53.99 -0.13 -27.72
C PRO A 92 -53.25 -1.21 -26.91
N VAL A 93 -51.93 -1.08 -26.84
CA VAL A 93 -51.10 -1.91 -25.96
C VAL A 93 -51.34 -1.49 -24.52
N LYS A 94 -51.76 -2.44 -23.68
CA LYS A 94 -51.86 -2.26 -22.24
C LYS A 94 -50.62 -2.84 -21.57
N ARG A 95 -50.28 -2.28 -20.40
CA ARG A 95 -49.19 -2.75 -19.56
C ARG A 95 -49.70 -2.97 -18.14
N ASN A 96 -49.39 -4.14 -17.58
CA ASN A 96 -49.56 -4.45 -16.17
C ASN A 96 -48.17 -4.75 -15.57
N GLU A 97 -47.97 -4.34 -14.31
CA GLU A 97 -46.77 -4.68 -13.54
C GLU A 97 -47.12 -5.80 -12.55
N TYR A 98 -46.33 -6.87 -12.54
CA TYR A 98 -46.46 -7.98 -11.59
C TYR A 98 -45.17 -8.11 -10.77
N VAL A 99 -45.31 -8.25 -9.46
CA VAL A 99 -44.21 -8.64 -8.57
C VAL A 99 -44.54 -10.02 -8.03
N LEU A 100 -43.78 -11.02 -8.45
CA LEU A 100 -43.94 -12.39 -7.99
C LEU A 100 -42.85 -12.71 -6.98
N ASP A 101 -43.27 -13.08 -5.79
CA ASP A 101 -42.36 -13.27 -4.68
C ASP A 101 -43.00 -14.24 -3.69
N TRP A 102 -42.57 -15.51 -3.72
CA TRP A 102 -43.05 -16.56 -2.82
C TRP A 102 -41.93 -17.05 -1.90
N THR A 103 -40.85 -16.29 -1.81
CA THR A 103 -39.72 -16.56 -0.94
C THR A 103 -39.97 -15.85 0.37
N SER A 104 -39.93 -16.57 1.48
CA SER A 104 -40.06 -15.94 2.79
C SER A 104 -38.86 -15.04 3.09
N PRO A 105 -39.08 -13.87 3.73
CA PRO A 105 -37.98 -13.03 4.17
C PRO A 105 -37.18 -13.76 5.25
N GLN A 106 -35.86 -13.56 5.24
CA GLN A 106 -34.97 -13.93 6.35
C GLN A 106 -34.80 -12.71 7.26
N VAL A 107 -34.85 -12.93 8.58
CA VAL A 107 -34.64 -11.88 9.58
C VAL A 107 -33.67 -12.36 10.65
N ASP A 108 -32.58 -11.62 10.82
CA ASP A 108 -31.63 -11.76 11.90
C ASP A 108 -31.69 -10.54 12.83
N ILE A 109 -31.17 -10.69 14.05
CA ILE A 109 -31.07 -9.59 15.01
C ILE A 109 -29.62 -9.33 15.41
N ASN A 110 -29.27 -8.05 15.53
CA ASN A 110 -28.03 -7.59 16.12
C ASN A 110 -28.33 -6.78 17.39
N LEU A 111 -27.65 -7.12 18.49
CA LEU A 111 -27.92 -6.53 19.79
C LEU A 111 -26.83 -5.54 20.18
N ARG A 112 -27.22 -4.32 20.59
CA ARG A 112 -26.29 -3.32 21.14
C ARG A 112 -26.72 -2.89 22.54
N LYS A 113 -25.74 -2.52 23.37
CA LYS A 113 -25.99 -1.95 24.69
C LYS A 113 -26.71 -0.59 24.55
N GLY A 114 -27.84 -0.46 25.22
CA GLY A 114 -28.59 0.78 25.36
C GLY A 114 -28.23 1.54 26.63
N ILE A 115 -29.03 2.57 26.94
CA ILE A 115 -28.89 3.39 28.16
C ILE A 115 -29.80 2.80 29.25
N ASN A 116 -29.41 2.89 30.53
CA ASN A 116 -30.23 2.45 31.68
C ASN A 116 -30.68 0.97 31.62
N ASP A 117 -29.72 0.05 31.52
CA ASP A 117 -29.97 -1.42 31.50
C ASP A 117 -31.01 -1.83 30.43
N SER A 118 -30.79 -1.35 29.21
CA SER A 118 -31.59 -1.69 28.03
C SER A 118 -30.73 -2.26 26.92
N VAL A 119 -31.37 -3.01 26.02
CA VAL A 119 -30.79 -3.54 24.79
C VAL A 119 -31.48 -2.89 23.60
N ILE A 120 -30.68 -2.46 22.63
CA ILE A 120 -31.16 -2.02 21.32
C ILE A 120 -31.09 -3.22 20.38
N VAL A 121 -32.24 -3.64 19.87
CA VAL A 121 -32.37 -4.71 18.87
C VAL A 121 -32.42 -4.07 17.50
N PHE A 122 -31.47 -4.40 16.63
CA PHE A 122 -31.46 -4.05 15.22
C PHE A 122 -31.90 -5.26 14.41
N PHE A 123 -32.90 -5.10 13.55
CA PHE A 123 -33.38 -6.15 12.65
C PHE A 123 -32.65 -6.05 11.31
N GLN A 124 -32.14 -7.18 10.83
CA GLN A 124 -31.48 -7.30 9.54
C GLN A 124 -32.31 -8.25 8.69
N CYS A 125 -33.05 -7.70 7.73
CA CYS A 125 -33.90 -8.49 6.85
C CYS A 125 -33.28 -8.64 5.46
N SER A 126 -33.49 -9.79 4.82
CA SER A 126 -33.09 -10.02 3.43
C SER A 126 -33.79 -9.09 2.44
N GLU A 127 -34.94 -8.54 2.84
CA GLU A 127 -35.77 -7.64 2.06
C GLU A 127 -36.65 -6.75 2.94
N ASN A 128 -37.45 -5.88 2.33
CA ASN A 128 -38.38 -5.02 3.05
C ASN A 128 -39.51 -5.84 3.67
N ALA A 129 -39.54 -5.90 5.00
CA ALA A 129 -40.54 -6.64 5.75
C ALA A 129 -41.06 -5.84 6.96
N THR A 130 -42.25 -6.20 7.42
CA THR A 130 -42.78 -5.80 8.71
C THR A 130 -42.43 -6.88 9.72
N ILE A 131 -41.81 -6.50 10.83
CA ILE A 131 -41.42 -7.41 11.89
C ILE A 131 -42.51 -7.45 12.93
N TYR A 132 -42.99 -8.64 13.27
CA TYR A 132 -43.96 -8.88 14.32
C TYR A 132 -43.26 -9.56 15.48
N TYR A 133 -43.46 -9.04 16.70
CA TYR A 133 -42.74 -9.55 17.86
C TYR A 133 -43.54 -9.47 19.16
N THR A 134 -43.18 -10.31 20.12
CA THR A 134 -43.65 -10.29 21.51
C THR A 134 -42.43 -10.28 22.44
N ILE A 135 -42.64 -9.81 23.68
CA ILE A 135 -41.57 -9.69 24.69
C ILE A 135 -41.76 -10.67 25.86
N ASP A 136 -42.77 -11.53 25.76
CA ASP A 136 -43.18 -12.54 26.75
C ASP A 136 -43.06 -13.98 26.21
N GLY A 137 -42.41 -14.14 25.05
CA GLY A 137 -42.18 -15.42 24.36
C GLY A 137 -43.39 -15.98 23.62
N SER A 138 -44.56 -15.35 23.74
CA SER A 138 -45.79 -15.85 23.11
C SER A 138 -45.73 -15.76 21.59
N ASN A 139 -46.39 -16.69 20.88
CA ASN A 139 -46.36 -16.73 19.42
C ASN A 139 -46.95 -15.43 18.80
N PRO A 140 -46.15 -14.61 18.11
CA PRO A 140 -46.58 -13.33 17.54
C PRO A 140 -47.61 -13.42 16.41
N GLN A 141 -47.89 -14.60 15.83
CA GLN A 141 -48.95 -14.75 14.82
C GLN A 141 -50.36 -14.75 15.42
N VAL A 142 -50.47 -15.09 16.70
CA VAL A 142 -51.77 -15.28 17.37
C VAL A 142 -51.89 -14.51 18.69
N SER A 143 -50.78 -14.00 19.22
CA SER A 143 -50.76 -13.31 20.51
C SER A 143 -51.41 -11.93 20.43
N GLN A 144 -52.14 -11.58 21.50
CA GLN A 144 -52.69 -10.24 21.69
C GLN A 144 -51.63 -9.21 22.13
N THR A 145 -50.45 -9.67 22.57
CA THR A 145 -49.33 -8.79 22.97
C THR A 145 -48.40 -8.44 21.82
N THR A 146 -48.71 -8.91 20.60
CA THR A 146 -47.92 -8.68 19.39
C THR A 146 -47.76 -7.20 19.07
N ARG A 147 -46.52 -6.82 18.80
CA ARG A 147 -46.09 -5.48 18.39
C ARG A 147 -45.41 -5.56 17.03
N THR A 148 -45.26 -4.42 16.37
CA THR A 148 -44.62 -4.34 15.05
C THR A 148 -43.43 -3.38 15.03
N ALA A 149 -42.40 -3.71 14.25
CA ALA A 149 -41.26 -2.85 13.93
C ALA A 149 -40.94 -2.94 12.43
N GLY A 150 -40.26 -1.93 11.89
CA GLY A 150 -40.03 -1.83 10.43
C GLY A 150 -41.32 -1.57 9.64
N ASN A 151 -41.19 -1.46 8.32
CA ASN A 151 -42.32 -1.30 7.42
C ASN A 151 -42.00 -1.91 6.06
N LYS A 152 -42.78 -2.90 5.64
CA LYS A 152 -42.62 -3.56 4.33
C LYS A 152 -42.81 -2.65 3.11
N PHE A 153 -43.35 -1.44 3.31
CA PHE A 153 -43.62 -0.45 2.26
C PHE A 153 -42.75 0.82 2.34
N LEU A 154 -41.98 1.02 3.43
CA LEU A 154 -41.11 2.19 3.64
C LEU A 154 -39.89 1.80 4.47
N GLN A 155 -38.70 2.37 4.24
CA GLN A 155 -37.58 2.24 5.17
C GLN A 155 -37.84 3.07 6.45
N SER A 156 -38.69 2.58 7.34
CA SER A 156 -38.82 3.09 8.71
C SER A 156 -37.94 2.28 9.66
N SER A 157 -37.47 2.92 10.74
CA SER A 157 -36.46 2.41 11.68
C SER A 157 -36.57 0.91 11.98
N ASP A 158 -35.52 0.21 11.59
CA ASP A 158 -35.21 -1.22 11.73
C ASP A 158 -34.78 -1.60 13.16
N ARG A 159 -35.16 -0.82 14.18
CA ARG A 159 -34.69 -1.02 15.54
C ARG A 159 -35.72 -0.73 16.62
N ILE A 160 -35.60 -1.45 17.73
CA ILE A 160 -36.37 -1.23 18.96
C ILE A 160 -35.43 -1.18 20.18
N THR A 161 -35.85 -0.52 21.24
CA THR A 161 -35.13 -0.50 22.53
C THR A 161 -35.97 -1.19 23.58
N LEU A 162 -35.40 -2.19 24.24
CA LEU A 162 -36.06 -3.03 25.25
C LEU A 162 -35.36 -2.87 26.60
N PRO A 163 -36.04 -2.36 27.65
CA PRO A 163 -35.51 -2.34 29.01
C PRO A 163 -35.59 -3.72 29.66
N ARG A 164 -34.62 -4.10 30.49
CA ARG A 164 -34.62 -5.40 31.20
C ARG A 164 -35.80 -5.53 32.16
N LYS A 165 -36.46 -6.69 32.14
CA LYS A 165 -37.49 -7.14 33.11
C LYS A 165 -37.28 -8.62 33.43
N THR A 166 -37.85 -9.11 34.54
CA THR A 166 -37.57 -10.44 35.11
C THR A 166 -38.08 -11.63 34.30
N ASP A 167 -38.90 -11.42 33.25
CA ASP A 167 -39.51 -12.49 32.46
C ASP A 167 -39.62 -12.05 30.98
N MET A 168 -38.50 -11.97 30.27
CA MET A 168 -38.47 -11.54 28.85
C MET A 168 -37.93 -12.62 27.92
N ASP A 169 -38.83 -13.27 27.19
CA ASP A 169 -38.51 -14.06 26.01
C ASP A 169 -38.91 -13.27 24.76
N PHE A 170 -37.97 -13.04 23.84
CA PHE A 170 -38.23 -12.24 22.65
C PHE A 170 -38.56 -13.15 21.47
N ALA A 171 -39.83 -13.24 21.08
CA ALA A 171 -40.27 -13.99 19.92
C ALA A 171 -40.56 -13.05 18.74
N PHE A 172 -40.10 -13.37 17.53
CA PHE A 172 -40.30 -12.53 16.35
C PHE A 172 -40.37 -13.32 15.03
N TYR A 173 -41.02 -12.73 14.02
CA TYR A 173 -40.95 -13.13 12.61
C TYR A 173 -41.11 -11.90 11.71
N ALA A 174 -40.76 -12.05 10.43
CA ALA A 174 -40.89 -11.02 9.40
C ALA A 174 -41.97 -11.41 8.38
N GLU A 175 -42.71 -10.42 7.88
CA GLU A 175 -43.66 -10.57 6.77
C GLU A 175 -43.36 -9.56 5.66
N ASP A 176 -43.17 -10.04 4.43
CA ASP A 176 -42.90 -9.19 3.27
C ASP A 176 -44.18 -8.56 2.67
N ALA A 177 -44.00 -7.79 1.58
CA ALA A 177 -45.08 -7.12 0.87
C ALA A 177 -46.04 -8.09 0.15
N ALA A 178 -45.58 -9.29 -0.22
CA ALA A 178 -46.38 -10.36 -0.84
C ALA A 178 -47.16 -11.19 0.20
N GLY A 179 -46.81 -11.06 1.48
CA GLY A 179 -47.38 -11.79 2.61
C GLY A 179 -46.66 -13.09 2.93
N ASN A 180 -45.44 -13.34 2.44
CA ASN A 180 -44.67 -14.49 2.91
C ASN A 180 -44.11 -14.18 4.31
N GLN A 181 -44.03 -15.23 5.13
CA GLN A 181 -43.64 -15.12 6.53
C GLN A 181 -42.37 -15.91 6.78
N SER A 182 -41.43 -15.31 7.51
CA SER A 182 -40.26 -16.01 8.03
C SER A 182 -40.65 -17.06 9.06
N ILE A 183 -39.71 -17.93 9.41
CA ILE A 183 -39.86 -18.75 10.63
C ILE A 183 -39.97 -17.85 11.86
N ILE A 184 -40.66 -18.34 12.90
CA ILE A 184 -40.70 -17.68 14.21
C ILE A 184 -39.44 -18.06 14.98
N SER A 185 -38.69 -17.05 15.40
CA SER A 185 -37.51 -17.19 16.24
C SER A 185 -37.85 -16.74 17.66
N VAL A 186 -37.40 -17.49 18.67
CA VAL A 186 -37.51 -17.12 20.09
C VAL A 186 -36.11 -17.03 20.66
N VAL A 187 -35.77 -15.88 21.23
CA VAL A 187 -34.43 -15.58 21.76
C VAL A 187 -34.56 -14.94 23.13
N ASP A 188 -33.79 -15.43 24.10
CA ASP A 188 -33.54 -14.69 25.34
C ASP A 188 -32.50 -13.60 25.08
N ILE A 189 -32.98 -12.37 24.90
CA ILE A 189 -32.16 -11.19 24.63
C ILE A 189 -31.42 -10.66 25.87
N PHE A 190 -31.71 -11.20 27.07
CA PHE A 190 -31.00 -10.91 28.32
C PHE A 190 -30.14 -12.08 28.79
N SER A 191 -30.06 -13.15 28.02
CA SER A 191 -29.08 -14.21 28.24
C SER A 191 -27.69 -13.57 28.30
N PRO A 192 -26.94 -13.76 29.39
CA PRO A 192 -25.65 -13.11 29.58
C PRO A 192 -24.69 -13.58 28.47
N ARG A 193 -24.25 -12.64 27.63
CA ARG A 193 -23.37 -12.88 26.48
C ARG A 193 -22.27 -11.83 26.38
N ALA A 194 -21.18 -12.18 25.72
CA ALA A 194 -20.06 -11.29 25.49
C ALA A 194 -20.21 -10.56 24.16
N VAL A 195 -20.00 -9.25 24.15
CA VAL A 195 -20.08 -8.39 22.96
C VAL A 195 -18.72 -7.73 22.73
N PRO A 196 -18.01 -8.09 21.64
CA PRO A 196 -16.73 -7.50 21.35
C PRO A 196 -16.86 -6.08 20.78
N ASN A 197 -15.92 -5.19 21.11
CA ASN A 197 -15.81 -3.87 20.50
C ASN A 197 -15.36 -3.91 19.02
N VAL A 198 -14.62 -4.95 18.63
CA VAL A 198 -14.15 -5.21 17.27
C VAL A 198 -14.95 -6.39 16.72
N PRO A 199 -15.55 -6.30 15.51
CA PRO A 199 -16.29 -7.41 14.92
C PRO A 199 -15.43 -8.67 14.76
N ALA A 200 -15.90 -9.81 15.26
CA ALA A 200 -15.28 -11.11 15.03
C ALA A 200 -15.91 -11.81 13.82
N GLY A 201 -15.18 -12.72 13.18
CA GLY A 201 -15.66 -13.51 12.04
C GLY A 201 -14.54 -14.27 11.33
N ALA A 202 -14.80 -15.50 10.91
CA ALA A 202 -13.83 -16.34 10.18
C ALA A 202 -13.56 -15.86 8.74
N ASP A 203 -14.41 -14.97 8.24
CA ASP A 203 -14.35 -14.32 6.92
C ASP A 203 -13.70 -12.92 6.98
N ARG A 204 -13.29 -12.47 8.17
CA ARG A 204 -12.77 -11.11 8.40
C ARG A 204 -11.27 -11.12 8.66
N LEU A 205 -10.52 -10.55 7.71
CA LEU A 205 -9.08 -10.37 7.81
C LEU A 205 -8.71 -8.92 8.17
N TYR A 206 -7.93 -8.75 9.23
CA TYR A 206 -7.44 -7.46 9.71
C TYR A 206 -5.97 -7.23 9.37
N ASP A 207 -5.60 -5.98 9.11
CA ASP A 207 -4.25 -5.57 8.68
C ASP A 207 -3.50 -4.73 9.68
N ARG A 208 -3.96 -4.81 10.92
CA ARG A 208 -3.48 -4.01 12.03
C ARG A 208 -3.61 -4.80 13.31
N VAL A 209 -2.79 -4.42 14.27
CA VAL A 209 -2.92 -4.87 15.65
C VAL A 209 -4.31 -4.49 16.18
N LEU A 210 -4.98 -5.43 16.84
CA LEU A 210 -6.31 -5.21 17.42
C LEU A 210 -6.22 -5.01 18.93
N SER A 211 -7.05 -4.12 19.47
CA SER A 211 -7.29 -4.00 20.91
C SER A 211 -8.75 -4.41 21.18
N VAL A 212 -8.93 -5.67 21.55
CA VAL A 212 -10.23 -6.31 21.75
C VAL A 212 -10.70 -6.11 23.17
N THR A 213 -11.94 -5.68 23.35
CA THR A 213 -12.64 -5.58 24.64
C THR A 213 -13.94 -6.33 24.52
N LEU A 214 -14.17 -7.27 25.43
CA LEU A 214 -15.44 -7.96 25.58
C LEU A 214 -16.28 -7.22 26.63
N ASN A 215 -17.52 -6.93 26.28
CA ASN A 215 -18.48 -6.23 27.14
C ASN A 215 -19.69 -7.14 27.41
N SER A 216 -20.37 -6.92 28.54
CA SER A 216 -21.70 -7.49 28.81
C SER A 216 -22.74 -6.38 28.99
N TYR A 217 -24.02 -6.75 28.91
CA TYR A 217 -25.13 -5.80 28.99
C TYR A 217 -25.34 -5.26 30.42
N ASP A 218 -24.94 -6.02 31.44
CA ASP A 218 -25.08 -5.74 32.87
C ASP A 218 -23.71 -5.84 33.60
N GLN A 219 -23.73 -5.87 34.95
CA GLN A 219 -22.54 -6.07 35.79
C GLN A 219 -22.07 -7.55 35.87
N SER A 220 -22.35 -8.35 34.83
CA SER A 220 -21.91 -9.75 34.75
C SER A 220 -20.40 -9.92 34.72
N THR A 221 -19.95 -11.13 35.08
CA THR A 221 -18.57 -11.56 34.96
C THR A 221 -18.36 -12.33 33.66
N ILE A 222 -17.37 -11.91 32.85
CA ILE A 222 -17.02 -12.60 31.59
C ILE A 222 -15.83 -13.52 31.86
N TYR A 223 -16.01 -14.82 31.65
CA TYR A 223 -14.95 -15.83 31.72
C TYR A 223 -14.50 -16.16 30.30
N PHE A 224 -13.19 -16.16 30.04
CA PHE A 224 -12.70 -16.37 28.69
C PHE A 224 -11.42 -17.20 28.64
N GLU A 225 -11.17 -17.77 27.47
CA GLU A 225 -9.93 -18.43 27.10
C GLU A 225 -9.49 -17.99 25.69
N GLN A 226 -8.22 -18.20 25.38
CA GLN A 226 -7.63 -17.93 24.07
C GLN A 226 -7.34 -19.23 23.31
N HIS A 227 -6.97 -19.10 22.04
CA HIS A 227 -6.60 -20.22 21.17
C HIS A 227 -7.71 -21.27 21.00
N GLY A 228 -8.97 -20.84 21.05
CA GLY A 228 -10.13 -21.71 20.86
C GLY A 228 -10.42 -22.67 22.01
N LYS A 229 -9.74 -22.53 23.16
CA LYS A 229 -9.97 -23.39 24.32
C LYS A 229 -11.34 -23.10 24.94
N THR A 230 -12.00 -24.14 25.45
CA THR A 230 -13.29 -23.97 26.13
C THR A 230 -13.08 -23.41 27.54
N PRO A 231 -13.62 -22.21 27.86
CA PRO A 231 -13.54 -21.62 29.19
C PRO A 231 -14.39 -22.36 30.23
N THR A 232 -13.96 -22.33 31.49
CA THR A 232 -14.71 -22.81 32.66
C THR A 232 -14.81 -21.71 33.72
N ILE A 233 -15.49 -21.96 34.84
CA ILE A 233 -15.58 -21.00 35.96
C ILE A 233 -14.23 -20.77 36.67
N SER A 234 -13.22 -21.60 36.39
CA SER A 234 -11.84 -21.38 36.85
C SER A 234 -10.99 -20.60 35.84
N SER A 235 -11.51 -20.31 34.65
CA SER A 235 -10.80 -19.53 33.63
C SER A 235 -10.64 -18.07 34.06
N PRO A 236 -9.70 -17.32 33.44
CA PRO A 236 -9.51 -15.91 33.70
C PRO A 236 -10.79 -15.08 33.45
N VAL A 237 -11.00 -14.07 34.30
CA VAL A 237 -12.05 -13.07 34.11
C VAL A 237 -11.53 -11.96 33.21
N PHE A 238 -12.33 -11.57 32.20
CA PHE A 238 -11.99 -10.48 31.30
C PHE A 238 -12.15 -9.13 32.02
N GLN A 239 -11.04 -8.41 32.24
CA GLN A 239 -11.03 -7.13 32.97
C GLN A 239 -10.42 -5.96 32.18
N LYS A 240 -9.57 -6.25 31.19
CA LYS A 240 -8.84 -5.24 30.43
C LYS A 240 -8.83 -5.60 28.94
N PRO A 241 -8.72 -4.61 28.05
CA PRO A 241 -8.56 -4.87 26.63
C PRO A 241 -7.36 -5.78 26.35
N LEU A 242 -7.55 -6.72 25.43
CA LEU A 242 -6.55 -7.67 24.97
C LEU A 242 -5.95 -7.18 23.65
N THR A 243 -4.63 -7.04 23.59
CA THR A 243 -3.91 -6.68 22.36
C THR A 243 -3.57 -7.94 21.58
N LEU A 244 -4.15 -8.09 20.39
CA LEU A 244 -3.87 -9.19 19.48
C LEU A 244 -2.84 -8.74 18.42
N LEU A 245 -1.68 -9.38 18.46
CA LEU A 245 -0.59 -9.18 17.48
C LEU A 245 -0.65 -10.21 16.34
N HIS A 246 -1.38 -11.31 16.54
CA HIS A 246 -1.52 -12.43 15.61
C HIS A 246 -2.99 -12.89 15.60
N SER A 247 -3.34 -13.68 14.57
CA SER A 247 -4.64 -14.36 14.52
C SER A 247 -4.87 -15.19 15.80
N ASP A 248 -6.07 -15.09 16.37
CA ASP A 248 -6.44 -15.83 17.58
C ASP A 248 -7.95 -16.08 17.62
N THR A 249 -8.37 -17.05 18.43
CA THR A 249 -9.78 -17.33 18.70
C THR A 249 -10.04 -17.19 20.20
N LEU A 250 -10.86 -16.20 20.56
CA LEU A 250 -11.33 -16.02 21.93
C LEU A 250 -12.63 -16.80 22.10
N VAL A 251 -12.75 -17.51 23.21
CA VAL A 251 -13.97 -18.21 23.57
C VAL A 251 -14.38 -17.72 24.95
N ALA A 252 -15.62 -17.28 25.11
CA ALA A 252 -16.08 -16.71 26.37
C ALA A 252 -17.51 -17.16 26.71
N PHE A 253 -17.83 -17.20 28.00
CA PHE A 253 -19.21 -17.20 28.48
C PHE A 253 -19.34 -16.15 29.57
N VAL A 254 -20.57 -15.76 29.85
CA VAL A 254 -20.87 -14.73 30.83
C VAL A 254 -21.72 -15.32 31.95
N VAL A 255 -21.40 -14.96 33.19
CA VAL A 255 -22.17 -15.32 34.39
C VAL A 255 -22.76 -14.05 34.97
N ASP A 256 -24.08 -14.03 35.10
CA ASP A 256 -24.77 -12.88 35.66
C ASP A 256 -24.68 -12.79 37.18
N ALA A 257 -25.18 -11.69 37.74
CA ALA A 257 -25.16 -11.44 39.19
C ALA A 257 -25.97 -12.47 40.00
N SER A 258 -26.88 -13.22 39.36
CA SER A 258 -27.65 -14.29 39.98
C SER A 258 -26.94 -15.65 39.94
N GLY A 259 -25.80 -15.73 39.24
CA GLY A 259 -25.04 -16.95 39.03
C GLY A 259 -25.49 -17.78 37.83
N TYR A 260 -26.42 -17.27 37.01
CA TYR A 260 -26.82 -17.93 35.78
C TYR A 260 -25.71 -17.84 34.74
N ARG A 261 -25.34 -18.99 34.16
CA ARG A 261 -24.30 -19.11 33.14
C ARG A 261 -24.93 -19.08 31.76
N GLY A 262 -24.58 -18.08 30.96
CA GLY A 262 -24.95 -17.98 29.56
C GLY A 262 -24.23 -18.99 28.67
N GLU A 263 -24.62 -19.03 27.40
CA GLU A 263 -23.95 -19.87 26.42
C GLU A 263 -22.54 -19.39 26.11
N THR A 264 -21.77 -20.25 25.44
CA THR A 264 -20.38 -19.95 25.07
C THR A 264 -20.34 -19.31 23.68
N ASP A 265 -19.85 -18.07 23.63
CA ASP A 265 -19.61 -17.33 22.40
C ASP A 265 -18.17 -17.57 21.89
N THR A 266 -18.01 -17.64 20.57
CA THR A 266 -16.70 -17.82 19.92
C THR A 266 -16.40 -16.63 19.01
N PHE A 267 -15.25 -15.99 19.22
CA PHE A 267 -14.78 -14.82 18.49
C PHE A 267 -13.50 -15.15 17.73
N ILE A 268 -13.60 -15.30 16.42
CA ILE A 268 -12.47 -15.59 15.54
C ILE A 268 -11.92 -14.25 15.02
N TYR A 269 -10.63 -13.99 15.24
CA TYR A 269 -9.92 -12.84 14.69
C TYR A 269 -8.79 -13.33 13.80
N GLN A 270 -8.85 -13.00 12.51
CA GLN A 270 -7.74 -13.23 11.58
C GLN A 270 -6.98 -11.92 11.37
N ILE A 271 -5.67 -11.96 11.58
CA ILE A 271 -4.76 -10.83 11.43
C ILE A 271 -3.66 -11.22 10.45
N ASP A 272 -3.39 -10.32 9.52
CA ASP A 272 -2.36 -10.40 8.48
C ASP A 272 -1.69 -9.03 8.37
N LEU A 273 -0.56 -8.87 9.05
CA LEU A 273 0.16 -7.60 9.10
C LEU A 273 1.11 -7.51 7.89
N PRO A 274 1.40 -6.29 7.39
CA PRO A 274 2.39 -6.14 6.33
C PRO A 274 3.75 -6.73 6.73
N PRO A 275 4.52 -7.25 5.76
CA PRO A 275 5.84 -7.80 6.02
C PRO A 275 6.77 -6.75 6.64
N SER A 276 7.77 -7.20 7.39
CA SER A 276 8.84 -6.38 7.95
C SER A 276 10.12 -6.55 7.11
N PRO A 277 10.29 -5.74 6.05
CA PRO A 277 11.44 -5.82 5.15
C PRO A 277 12.74 -5.45 5.85
N MET A 278 13.79 -6.20 5.53
CA MET A 278 15.14 -5.93 5.96
C MET A 278 16.13 -6.57 4.99
N PHE A 279 17.22 -5.87 4.69
CA PHE A 279 18.32 -6.42 3.91
C PHE A 279 19.68 -5.88 4.37
N SER A 280 20.73 -6.60 4.00
CA SER A 280 22.12 -6.16 4.12
C SER A 280 22.77 -6.00 2.74
N ILE A 281 23.80 -5.17 2.68
CA ILE A 281 24.57 -4.88 1.46
C ILE A 281 26.02 -5.27 1.73
N SER A 282 26.64 -6.03 0.83
CA SER A 282 28.05 -6.40 0.94
C SER A 282 28.75 -6.42 -0.43
N PRO A 283 29.84 -5.64 -0.63
CA PRO A 283 30.31 -4.57 0.26
C PRO A 283 29.39 -3.34 0.23
N ASP A 284 29.36 -2.55 1.30
CA ASP A 284 28.59 -1.29 1.41
C ASP A 284 29.29 -0.09 0.74
N THR A 285 30.57 -0.26 0.38
CA THR A 285 31.38 0.68 -0.38
C THR A 285 32.04 -0.04 -1.55
N LEU A 286 31.85 0.46 -2.77
CA LEU A 286 32.39 -0.15 -3.99
C LEU A 286 32.80 0.90 -5.02
N PHE A 287 33.26 0.43 -6.18
CA PHE A 287 33.60 1.25 -7.34
C PHE A 287 32.64 0.97 -8.50
N PRO A 288 32.51 1.87 -9.48
CA PRO A 288 31.72 1.62 -10.67
C PRO A 288 32.04 0.28 -11.33
N GLY A 289 30.97 -0.43 -11.71
CA GLY A 289 31.00 -1.76 -12.31
C GLY A 289 31.29 -2.92 -11.35
N SER A 290 31.66 -2.65 -10.09
CA SER A 290 31.77 -3.71 -9.08
C SER A 290 30.37 -4.17 -8.67
N LYS A 291 30.22 -5.46 -8.36
CA LYS A 291 28.97 -6.04 -7.88
C LYS A 291 28.87 -5.92 -6.36
N ALA A 292 27.69 -5.55 -5.87
CA ALA A 292 27.30 -5.66 -4.46
C ALA A 292 26.20 -6.72 -4.32
N MET A 293 26.29 -7.52 -3.26
CA MET A 293 25.26 -8.48 -2.87
C MET A 293 24.24 -7.78 -1.97
N PHE A 294 22.97 -7.88 -2.35
CA PHE A 294 21.83 -7.45 -1.56
C PHE A 294 21.15 -8.69 -0.99
N ASP A 295 21.14 -8.82 0.33
CA ASP A 295 20.62 -10.01 1.02
C ASP A 295 19.44 -9.65 1.92
N ALA A 296 18.22 -9.92 1.45
CA ALA A 296 16.96 -9.69 2.15
C ALA A 296 16.56 -10.86 3.06
N SER A 297 17.48 -11.79 3.40
CA SER A 297 17.15 -12.97 4.20
C SER A 297 16.64 -12.68 5.61
N LEU A 298 16.89 -11.46 6.12
CA LEU A 298 16.39 -10.99 7.42
C LEU A 298 14.97 -10.43 7.37
N THR A 299 14.35 -10.35 6.18
CA THR A 299 12.93 -9.99 6.06
C THR A 299 12.07 -11.05 6.75
N ILE A 300 11.16 -10.58 7.60
CA ILE A 300 10.22 -11.43 8.33
C ILE A 300 8.78 -11.02 8.05
N ASP A 301 7.91 -12.01 8.04
CA ASP A 301 6.48 -11.90 8.12
C ASP A 301 6.04 -13.05 9.03
N LYS A 302 5.27 -12.75 10.07
CA LYS A 302 4.90 -13.75 11.07
C LYS A 302 3.67 -14.54 10.65
N GLU A 303 2.86 -13.97 9.78
CA GLU A 303 1.60 -14.50 9.31
C GLU A 303 1.79 -15.28 8.00
N SER A 304 2.76 -14.86 7.18
CA SER A 304 3.08 -15.52 5.91
C SER A 304 4.29 -16.46 6.00
N ARG A 305 4.22 -17.57 5.25
CA ARG A 305 5.38 -18.45 5.09
C ARG A 305 6.50 -17.75 4.30
N PRO A 306 7.78 -17.91 4.68
CA PRO A 306 8.93 -17.30 4.01
C PRO A 306 8.96 -17.37 2.47
N GLU A 307 8.49 -18.49 1.91
CA GLU A 307 8.42 -18.79 0.47
C GLU A 307 7.30 -18.08 -0.29
N LYS A 308 6.35 -17.47 0.43
CA LYS A 308 5.23 -16.69 -0.14
C LYS A 308 5.57 -15.22 -0.35
N LEU A 309 6.66 -14.77 0.28
CA LEU A 309 7.13 -13.40 0.15
C LEU A 309 7.74 -13.16 -1.22
N LEU A 310 7.39 -12.02 -1.82
CA LEU A 310 7.94 -11.56 -3.07
C LEU A 310 8.65 -10.23 -2.89
N PHE A 311 9.82 -10.10 -3.51
CA PHE A 311 10.78 -9.02 -3.33
C PHE A 311 10.97 -8.27 -4.64
N ARG A 312 11.06 -6.94 -4.57
CA ARG A 312 11.55 -6.10 -5.68
C ARG A 312 12.38 -4.94 -5.15
N TRP A 313 13.18 -4.37 -6.04
CA TRP A 313 14.25 -3.43 -5.75
C TRP A 313 14.15 -2.20 -6.63
N ASP A 314 14.27 -1.05 -5.99
CA ASP A 314 14.65 0.25 -6.56
C ASP A 314 16.08 0.52 -6.09
N PHE A 315 17.08 0.33 -6.96
CA PHE A 315 18.48 0.38 -6.55
C PHE A 315 18.98 1.82 -6.35
N GLN A 316 18.35 2.79 -7.00
CA GLN A 316 18.77 4.19 -6.99
C GLN A 316 18.10 4.97 -5.86
N GLY A 317 16.94 4.51 -5.41
CA GLY A 317 16.06 5.18 -4.45
C GLY A 317 15.26 6.32 -5.08
N ASP A 318 14.96 6.24 -6.39
CA ASP A 318 14.27 7.29 -7.14
C ASP A 318 12.75 7.06 -7.25
N GLY A 319 12.25 5.95 -6.71
CA GLY A 319 10.85 5.53 -6.77
C GLY A 319 10.48 4.69 -7.99
N VAL A 320 11.43 4.43 -8.89
CA VAL A 320 11.28 3.49 -10.01
C VAL A 320 11.91 2.17 -9.62
N PHE A 321 11.20 1.06 -9.82
CA PHE A 321 11.71 -0.27 -9.51
C PHE A 321 12.35 -0.91 -10.76
N GLU A 322 13.63 -1.26 -10.69
CA GLU A 322 14.35 -1.93 -11.79
C GLU A 322 13.97 -3.40 -11.90
N THR A 323 13.34 -3.96 -10.88
CA THR A 323 13.01 -5.39 -10.82
C THR A 323 11.52 -5.61 -10.61
N GLU A 324 11.02 -6.66 -11.24
CA GLU A 324 9.72 -7.22 -10.94
C GLU A 324 9.76 -8.03 -9.65
N TYR A 325 8.59 -8.26 -9.06
CA TYR A 325 8.47 -9.11 -7.88
C TYR A 325 8.96 -10.54 -8.14
N ALA A 326 9.92 -11.00 -7.34
CA ALA A 326 10.48 -12.35 -7.41
C ALA A 326 10.62 -12.98 -6.02
N GLY A 327 10.65 -14.32 -5.93
CA GLY A 327 10.85 -15.04 -4.67
C GLY A 327 12.32 -15.11 -4.19
N SER A 328 13.27 -14.59 -4.99
CA SER A 328 14.68 -14.58 -4.60
C SER A 328 14.93 -13.50 -3.54
N ARG A 329 15.48 -13.92 -2.40
CA ARG A 329 15.88 -13.03 -1.30
C ARG A 329 17.24 -12.36 -1.54
N LYS A 330 17.99 -12.83 -2.54
CA LYS A 330 19.34 -12.34 -2.83
C LYS A 330 19.44 -11.90 -4.28
N ILE A 331 20.14 -10.80 -4.49
CA ILE A 331 20.41 -10.27 -5.83
C ILE A 331 21.75 -9.54 -5.86
N GLU A 332 22.44 -9.63 -6.98
CA GLU A 332 23.64 -8.83 -7.25
C GLU A 332 23.28 -7.62 -8.12
N PHE A 333 23.83 -6.46 -7.78
CA PHE A 333 23.68 -5.25 -8.60
C PHE A 333 24.99 -4.47 -8.67
N SER A 334 25.20 -3.73 -9.77
CA SER A 334 26.38 -2.88 -9.97
C SER A 334 25.97 -1.50 -10.46
N TYR A 335 26.55 -0.47 -9.86
CA TYR A 335 26.32 0.91 -10.23
C TYR A 335 27.34 1.35 -11.29
N SER A 336 26.89 2.13 -12.29
CA SER A 336 27.76 2.64 -13.36
C SER A 336 28.48 3.93 -13.01
N SER A 337 27.97 4.67 -12.04
CA SER A 337 28.43 6.02 -11.70
C SER A 337 28.79 6.11 -10.22
N PRO A 338 29.81 6.91 -9.86
CA PRO A 338 30.06 7.25 -8.47
C PRO A 338 28.89 8.02 -7.85
N GLY A 339 28.64 7.81 -6.56
CA GLY A 339 27.55 8.46 -5.86
C GLY A 339 27.20 7.78 -4.54
N ASN A 340 26.34 8.43 -3.76
CA ASN A 340 25.64 7.80 -2.65
C ASN A 340 24.25 7.40 -3.15
N TYR A 341 23.88 6.13 -2.97
CA TYR A 341 22.57 5.61 -3.36
C TYR A 341 21.83 5.10 -2.13
N ASN A 342 20.49 5.20 -2.16
CA ASN A 342 19.61 4.75 -1.09
C ASN A 342 18.66 3.65 -1.60
N PRO A 343 19.18 2.45 -1.93
CA PRO A 343 18.38 1.37 -2.48
C PRO A 343 17.19 1.03 -1.58
N VAL A 344 16.02 0.84 -2.17
CA VAL A 344 14.77 0.49 -1.52
C VAL A 344 14.37 -0.93 -1.88
N LEU A 345 14.23 -1.76 -0.85
CA LEU A 345 13.57 -3.05 -0.94
C LEU A 345 12.08 -2.86 -0.66
N GLU A 346 11.21 -3.35 -1.53
CA GLU A 346 9.79 -3.51 -1.23
C GLU A 346 9.42 -4.99 -1.25
N VAL A 347 8.69 -5.41 -0.22
CA VAL A 347 8.25 -6.79 -0.02
C VAL A 347 6.75 -6.83 0.00
N LYS A 348 6.18 -7.85 -0.65
CA LYS A 348 4.76 -8.19 -0.53
C LYS A 348 4.53 -9.62 -0.10
N ASP A 349 3.44 -9.85 0.60
CA ASP A 349 2.94 -11.17 0.97
C ASP A 349 1.91 -11.73 -0.02
N GLU A 350 1.30 -12.88 0.32
CA GLU A 350 0.29 -13.55 -0.51
C GLU A 350 -1.08 -12.86 -0.52
N ASN A 351 -1.33 -11.95 0.43
CA ASN A 351 -2.54 -11.12 0.52
C ASN A 351 -2.31 -9.69 -0.01
N TYR A 352 -1.20 -9.48 -0.73
CA TYR A 352 -0.82 -8.23 -1.36
C TYR A 352 -0.54 -7.06 -0.38
N ARG A 353 -0.27 -7.33 0.90
CA ARG A 353 0.23 -6.29 1.80
C ARG A 353 1.67 -5.98 1.44
N ARG A 354 2.05 -4.72 1.61
CA ARG A 354 3.33 -4.19 1.17
C ARG A 354 3.97 -3.36 2.26
N SER A 355 5.29 -3.45 2.31
CA SER A 355 6.13 -2.61 3.15
C SER A 355 7.50 -2.46 2.49
N SER A 356 8.20 -1.38 2.82
CA SER A 356 9.49 -1.03 2.22
C SER A 356 10.56 -0.71 3.26
N TYR A 357 11.82 -0.99 2.93
CA TYR A 357 12.99 -0.63 3.72
C TYR A 357 14.10 -0.07 2.81
N SER A 358 14.76 1.00 3.24
CA SER A 358 15.86 1.63 2.51
C SER A 358 17.21 1.36 3.19
N GLY A 359 18.21 0.95 2.41
CA GLY A 359 19.61 0.87 2.82
C GLY A 359 20.44 2.01 2.22
N ARG A 360 21.72 2.09 2.57
CA ARG A 360 22.67 3.06 1.98
C ARG A 360 23.88 2.33 1.41
N ILE A 361 24.33 2.76 0.23
CA ILE A 361 25.54 2.25 -0.41
C ILE A 361 26.34 3.41 -1.02
N THR A 362 27.67 3.32 -0.94
CA THR A 362 28.58 4.34 -1.49
C THR A 362 29.39 3.78 -2.64
N VAL A 363 29.29 4.43 -3.80
CA VAL A 363 30.07 4.10 -4.99
C VAL A 363 31.13 5.18 -5.16
N LYS A 364 32.38 4.85 -4.84
CA LYS A 364 33.53 5.77 -4.95
C LYS A 364 34.07 5.79 -6.36
N GLU A 365 34.61 6.93 -6.79
CA GLU A 365 35.33 7.00 -8.06
C GLU A 365 36.61 6.16 -8.01
N ARG A 366 36.98 5.49 -9.12
CA ARG A 366 38.26 4.77 -9.19
C ARG A 366 39.39 5.77 -9.43
N CYS A 367 40.54 5.48 -8.82
CA CYS A 367 41.74 6.21 -9.17
C CYS A 367 42.12 5.97 -10.64
N PRO A 368 42.36 7.03 -11.43
CA PRO A 368 42.81 6.87 -12.81
C PRO A 368 44.10 6.02 -12.88
N PRO A 369 44.25 5.08 -13.84
CA PRO A 369 45.40 4.17 -13.90
C PRO A 369 46.77 4.87 -13.98
N GLU A 370 46.82 6.07 -14.54
CA GLU A 370 48.02 6.91 -14.65
C GLU A 370 48.39 7.62 -13.33
N MET A 371 47.48 7.66 -12.36
CA MET A 371 47.69 8.24 -11.03
C MET A 371 47.98 7.16 -9.98
N ALA A 372 48.54 7.57 -8.85
CA ALA A 372 48.73 6.73 -7.67
C ALA A 372 47.60 6.98 -6.67
N SER A 373 46.99 5.90 -6.17
CA SER A 373 46.01 5.97 -5.09
C SER A 373 46.74 6.08 -3.75
N MET A 374 46.40 7.08 -2.96
CA MET A 374 46.98 7.34 -1.65
C MET A 374 45.89 7.39 -0.58
N VAL A 375 46.28 7.11 0.67
CA VAL A 375 45.48 7.39 1.86
C VAL A 375 46.25 8.42 2.67
N GLY A 376 45.67 9.61 2.81
CA GLY A 376 46.23 10.70 3.59
C GLY A 376 46.29 10.39 5.08
N THR A 377 47.02 11.22 5.81
CA THR A 377 47.13 11.12 7.27
C THR A 377 45.80 11.42 8.00
N ASP A 378 44.86 12.06 7.31
CA ASP A 378 43.46 12.27 7.72
C ASP A 378 42.54 11.06 7.46
N GLY A 379 43.05 10.01 6.83
CA GLY A 379 42.31 8.80 6.45
C GLY A 379 41.50 8.94 5.15
N LEU A 380 41.55 10.08 4.47
CA LEU A 380 40.90 10.28 3.18
C LEU A 380 41.74 9.69 2.05
N SER A 381 41.08 9.11 1.05
CA SER A 381 41.75 8.60 -0.15
C SER A 381 41.74 9.66 -1.24
N PHE A 382 42.88 9.85 -1.90
CA PHE A 382 43.02 10.76 -3.05
C PHE A 382 43.91 10.12 -4.11
N CYS A 383 43.85 10.66 -5.31
CA CYS A 383 44.74 10.29 -6.40
C CYS A 383 45.76 11.39 -6.65
N ILE A 384 47.01 11.01 -6.91
CA ILE A 384 48.08 11.96 -7.26
C ILE A 384 48.83 11.48 -8.49
N ASP A 385 49.24 12.41 -9.35
CA ASP A 385 50.08 12.11 -10.50
C ASP A 385 51.40 11.45 -10.06
N LYS A 386 51.81 10.39 -10.76
CA LYS A 386 53.03 9.60 -10.47
C LYS A 386 54.30 10.37 -10.80
N TYR A 387 54.20 11.36 -11.68
CA TYR A 387 55.28 12.21 -12.16
C TYR A 387 54.78 13.65 -12.21
N GLU A 388 55.70 14.61 -12.22
CA GLU A 388 55.41 16.02 -12.49
C GLU A 388 54.65 16.19 -13.83
N TRP A 389 53.84 17.24 -13.95
CA TRP A 389 53.01 17.49 -15.13
C TRP A 389 53.87 17.49 -16.40
N PRO A 390 53.54 16.68 -17.43
CA PRO A 390 52.21 16.13 -17.74
C PRO A 390 51.91 14.70 -17.24
N ASN A 391 52.54 14.26 -16.16
CA ASN A 391 52.41 12.91 -15.60
C ASN A 391 52.82 11.79 -16.59
N ILE A 392 53.95 11.99 -17.29
CA ILE A 392 54.50 11.05 -18.26
C ILE A 392 55.96 10.78 -17.95
N LYS A 393 56.31 9.51 -17.69
CA LYS A 393 57.69 9.08 -17.47
C LYS A 393 58.57 9.39 -18.70
N GLY A 394 59.77 9.91 -18.45
CA GLY A 394 60.75 10.24 -19.50
C GLY A 394 60.47 11.55 -20.22
N LYS A 395 59.41 12.28 -19.85
CA LYS A 395 59.14 13.61 -20.38
C LYS A 395 59.65 14.67 -19.40
N ALA A 396 60.24 15.75 -19.92
CA ALA A 396 60.60 16.89 -19.07
C ALA A 396 59.32 17.50 -18.46
N PRO A 397 59.32 17.86 -17.17
CA PRO A 397 58.20 18.54 -16.55
C PRO A 397 58.01 19.91 -17.19
N VAL A 398 56.76 20.34 -17.27
CA VAL A 398 56.45 21.69 -17.73
C VAL A 398 56.86 22.69 -16.64
N THR A 399 57.74 23.61 -17.00
CA THR A 399 58.18 24.70 -16.14
C THR A 399 57.84 26.07 -16.72
N ASN A 400 58.21 27.14 -16.03
CA ASN A 400 57.88 28.52 -16.40
C ASN A 400 56.36 28.76 -16.46
N VAL A 401 55.63 28.08 -15.58
CA VAL A 401 54.17 28.18 -15.42
C VAL A 401 53.82 28.89 -14.13
N SER A 402 52.82 29.75 -14.22
CA SER A 402 52.22 30.41 -13.07
C SER A 402 51.32 29.46 -12.30
N TRP A 403 51.02 29.77 -11.04
CA TRP A 403 50.06 28.98 -10.25
C TRP A 403 48.69 28.86 -10.93
N VAL A 404 48.23 29.97 -11.56
CA VAL A 404 46.95 29.99 -12.28
C VAL A 404 46.99 29.04 -13.48
N GLU A 405 48.07 29.04 -14.26
CA GLU A 405 48.21 28.10 -15.39
C GLU A 405 48.30 26.65 -14.92
N ALA A 406 49.08 26.38 -13.87
CA ALA A 406 49.18 25.05 -13.28
C ALA A 406 47.80 24.52 -12.87
N LYS A 407 47.03 25.35 -12.16
CA LYS A 407 45.65 25.03 -11.77
C LYS A 407 44.74 24.76 -12.97
N MET A 408 44.78 25.62 -13.99
CA MET A 408 43.96 25.44 -15.19
C MET A 408 44.33 24.16 -15.95
N ASN A 409 45.62 23.85 -16.09
CA ASN A 409 46.05 22.60 -16.73
C ASN A 409 45.53 21.35 -15.99
N CYS A 410 45.50 21.36 -14.65
CA CYS A 410 44.89 20.26 -13.91
C CYS A 410 43.37 20.19 -14.12
N ILE A 411 42.67 21.32 -14.10
CA ILE A 411 41.21 21.37 -14.33
C ILE A 411 40.86 20.86 -15.74
N ASP A 412 41.60 21.28 -16.77
CA ASP A 412 41.41 20.85 -18.16
C ASP A 412 41.63 19.34 -18.33
N ALA A 413 42.41 18.72 -17.45
CA ALA A 413 42.63 17.27 -17.39
C ALA A 413 41.60 16.52 -16.54
N GLY A 414 40.58 17.19 -16.00
CA GLY A 414 39.59 16.59 -15.08
C GLY A 414 40.17 16.26 -13.69
N LYS A 415 41.21 17.00 -13.30
CA LYS A 415 41.94 16.90 -12.03
C LYS A 415 41.90 18.26 -11.31
N ARG A 416 42.73 18.44 -10.29
CA ARG A 416 42.97 19.69 -9.56
C ARG A 416 44.44 19.78 -9.14
N LEU A 417 44.90 20.92 -8.65
CA LEU A 417 46.16 20.94 -7.91
C LEU A 417 46.01 20.12 -6.62
N CYS A 418 47.09 19.46 -6.23
CA CYS A 418 47.18 18.82 -4.93
C CYS A 418 47.14 19.86 -3.82
N SER A 419 46.55 19.53 -2.67
CA SER A 419 46.77 20.33 -1.46
C SER A 419 48.21 20.13 -0.96
N GLU A 420 48.70 21.07 -0.15
CA GLU A 420 49.99 20.95 0.55
C GLU A 420 50.03 19.63 1.35
N GLN A 421 48.94 19.30 2.02
CA GLN A 421 48.84 18.09 2.84
C GLN A 421 48.88 16.81 2.00
N GLU A 422 48.12 16.73 0.91
CA GLU A 422 48.12 15.57 0.00
C GLU A 422 49.49 15.36 -0.64
N TRP A 423 50.11 16.45 -1.07
CA TRP A 423 51.44 16.43 -1.66
C TRP A 423 52.47 15.93 -0.62
N GLN A 424 52.39 16.43 0.62
CA GLN A 424 53.29 16.04 1.69
C GLN A 424 53.07 14.59 2.13
N ASP A 425 51.83 14.11 2.19
CA ASP A 425 51.49 12.72 2.49
C ASP A 425 52.02 11.76 1.41
N ALA A 426 51.92 12.16 0.15
CA ALA A 426 52.49 11.43 -0.98
C ALA A 426 54.03 11.38 -0.94
N CYS A 427 54.67 12.45 -0.47
CA CYS A 427 56.12 12.53 -0.33
C CYS A 427 56.63 11.73 0.87
N ASN A 428 56.09 11.98 2.07
CA ASN A 428 56.53 11.34 3.32
C ASN A 428 56.20 9.85 3.37
N GLY A 429 55.09 9.45 2.76
CA GLY A 429 54.45 8.17 3.01
C GLY A 429 54.04 7.98 4.48
N THR A 430 53.73 6.75 4.87
CA THR A 430 53.17 6.41 6.19
C THR A 430 54.16 6.46 7.36
N MET A 431 55.45 6.72 7.11
CA MET A 431 56.52 6.63 8.13
C MET A 431 57.16 7.98 8.51
N ASN A 432 56.49 9.11 8.20
CA ASN A 432 56.99 10.47 8.50
C ASN A 432 58.46 10.65 8.04
N ARG A 433 58.73 10.28 6.78
CA ARG A 433 60.05 10.37 6.18
C ARG A 433 60.42 11.84 5.93
N MET A 434 61.71 12.14 5.81
CA MET A 434 62.19 13.50 5.49
C MET A 434 62.36 13.69 3.97
N TYR A 435 62.77 12.60 3.31
CA TYR A 435 62.86 12.43 1.86
C TYR A 435 61.92 11.28 1.45
N PRO A 436 61.50 11.16 0.19
CA PRO A 436 60.49 10.17 -0.17
C PRO A 436 60.95 8.72 0.04
N TYR A 437 62.28 8.52 0.11
CA TYR A 437 62.92 7.24 0.38
C TYR A 437 63.33 7.00 1.85
N GLY A 438 63.34 8.00 2.72
CA GLY A 438 63.84 7.82 4.09
C GLY A 438 64.07 9.10 4.90
N LYS A 439 64.71 8.95 6.06
CA LYS A 439 65.00 10.07 6.97
C LYS A 439 66.35 10.75 6.71
N LEU A 440 67.31 10.02 6.16
CA LEU A 440 68.67 10.51 5.93
C LEU A 440 68.86 10.83 4.45
N TYR A 441 69.59 11.90 4.17
CA TYR A 441 69.93 12.29 2.81
C TYR A 441 70.91 11.32 2.18
N GLU A 442 70.65 10.94 0.93
CA GLU A 442 71.53 10.14 0.08
C GLU A 442 71.78 10.90 -1.23
N SER A 443 73.00 11.38 -1.41
CA SER A 443 73.41 12.11 -2.62
C SER A 443 73.19 11.24 -3.87
N GLY A 444 72.64 11.86 -4.92
CA GLY A 444 72.33 11.22 -6.19
C GLY A 444 71.06 10.33 -6.20
N ARG A 445 70.34 10.21 -5.08
CA ARG A 445 69.11 9.41 -5.01
C ARG A 445 67.89 10.13 -5.58
N CYS A 446 67.81 11.44 -5.41
CA CYS A 446 66.79 12.33 -5.99
C CYS A 446 67.45 13.38 -6.89
N PRO A 447 66.69 14.03 -7.79
CA PRO A 447 67.18 15.08 -8.68
C PRO A 447 67.44 16.41 -7.93
N THR A 448 68.30 16.43 -6.92
CA THR A 448 68.55 17.60 -6.04
C THR A 448 69.86 18.33 -6.34
N GLU A 449 70.74 17.73 -7.15
CA GLU A 449 72.06 18.25 -7.52
C GLU A 449 72.23 18.19 -9.05
N GLY A 450 71.92 19.29 -9.74
CA GLY A 450 71.91 19.38 -11.20
C GLY A 450 72.15 20.79 -11.74
N LYS A 451 72.30 20.89 -13.06
CA LYS A 451 72.42 22.18 -13.76
C LYS A 451 71.16 22.56 -14.54
N GLN A 452 70.25 21.61 -14.72
CA GLN A 452 69.00 21.75 -15.47
C GLN A 452 67.96 20.76 -14.93
N VAL A 453 66.71 20.98 -15.33
CA VAL A 453 65.58 20.07 -15.11
C VAL A 453 65.85 18.71 -15.77
N TRP A 454 65.51 17.64 -15.07
CA TRP A 454 65.60 16.26 -15.56
C TRP A 454 64.26 15.76 -16.08
N GLU A 455 64.30 14.77 -16.97
CA GLU A 455 63.10 14.02 -17.38
C GLU A 455 62.48 13.30 -16.18
N ALA A 456 61.15 13.35 -16.07
CA ALA A 456 60.44 12.79 -14.93
C ALA A 456 60.61 11.27 -14.85
N GLY A 457 60.80 10.76 -13.63
CA GLY A 457 61.03 9.35 -13.34
C GLY A 457 62.45 8.86 -13.65
N ARG A 458 63.40 9.77 -13.91
CA ARG A 458 64.81 9.42 -14.13
C ARG A 458 65.51 8.91 -12.86
N PHE A 459 65.00 9.27 -11.69
CA PHE A 459 65.52 8.86 -10.39
C PHE A 459 64.53 7.93 -9.66
N PRO A 460 64.28 6.70 -10.17
CA PRO A 460 63.24 5.82 -9.64
C PRO A 460 63.47 5.38 -8.19
N ARG A 461 64.72 5.46 -7.69
CA ARG A 461 65.04 5.16 -6.28
C ARG A 461 64.74 6.32 -5.32
N CYS A 462 64.36 7.48 -5.84
CA CYS A 462 63.94 8.63 -5.02
C CYS A 462 62.63 8.33 -4.27
N SER A 463 61.82 7.38 -4.76
CA SER A 463 60.51 7.07 -4.19
C SER A 463 60.34 5.58 -3.96
N GLU A 464 59.84 5.22 -2.77
CA GLU A 464 59.42 3.85 -2.46
C GLU A 464 57.93 3.63 -2.76
N SER A 465 57.13 4.70 -2.91
CA SER A 465 55.70 4.64 -3.20
C SER A 465 55.38 4.63 -4.71
N GLY A 466 56.41 4.79 -5.55
CA GLY A 466 56.26 4.89 -7.01
C GLY A 466 55.78 6.26 -7.49
N ILE A 467 55.68 7.25 -6.59
CA ILE A 467 55.41 8.65 -6.90
C ILE A 467 56.75 9.37 -6.97
N ASN A 468 57.23 9.64 -8.18
CA ASN A 468 58.59 10.08 -8.45
C ASN A 468 58.72 11.60 -8.35
N ASP A 469 59.97 12.04 -8.17
CA ASP A 469 60.39 13.44 -8.25
C ASP A 469 59.65 14.39 -7.30
N MET A 470 59.11 13.86 -6.18
CA MET A 470 58.51 14.68 -5.13
C MET A 470 59.53 15.60 -4.45
N VAL A 471 60.83 15.34 -4.58
CA VAL A 471 61.88 16.16 -3.96
C VAL A 471 62.95 16.46 -4.99
N GLY A 472 63.30 17.73 -5.12
CA GLY A 472 64.19 18.22 -6.16
C GLY A 472 63.47 18.35 -7.50
N ASN A 473 64.24 18.33 -8.59
CA ASN A 473 63.83 18.66 -9.94
C ASN A 473 63.21 20.06 -10.03
N VAL A 474 61.90 20.22 -9.85
CA VAL A 474 61.25 21.53 -9.87
C VAL A 474 60.41 21.74 -8.62
N TRP A 475 60.29 23.00 -8.21
CA TRP A 475 59.27 23.38 -7.26
C TRP A 475 57.89 23.04 -7.81
N GLU A 476 57.02 22.48 -6.99
CA GLU A 476 55.67 22.13 -7.43
C GLU A 476 54.61 22.99 -6.77
N TRP A 477 53.85 23.73 -7.56
CA TRP A 477 52.68 24.46 -7.08
C TRP A 477 51.66 23.53 -6.41
N VAL A 478 51.14 23.94 -5.26
CA VAL A 478 50.00 23.30 -4.57
C VAL A 478 48.83 24.28 -4.47
N GLU A 479 47.63 23.79 -4.17
CA GLU A 479 46.41 24.60 -4.09
C GLU A 479 46.46 25.63 -2.95
N ASP A 480 47.10 25.28 -1.83
CA ASP A 480 47.19 26.08 -0.62
C ASP A 480 48.02 27.38 -0.79
N LYS A 481 47.71 28.36 0.05
CA LYS A 481 48.32 29.70 0.06
C LYS A 481 48.68 30.11 1.47
N ASP A 482 49.74 30.91 1.61
CA ASP A 482 50.08 31.63 2.85
C ASP A 482 49.96 33.13 2.58
N ASN A 483 49.04 33.81 3.28
CA ASN A 483 48.74 35.25 3.09
C ASN A 483 48.53 35.65 1.62
N ASP A 484 47.71 34.89 0.89
CA ASP A 484 47.41 35.02 -0.56
C ASP A 484 48.53 34.65 -1.54
N TYR A 485 49.71 34.26 -1.06
CA TYR A 485 50.79 33.77 -1.91
C TYR A 485 50.71 32.25 -2.05
N PRO A 486 50.48 31.72 -3.27
CA PRO A 486 50.51 30.27 -3.48
C PRO A 486 51.79 29.62 -3.01
N LEU A 487 51.64 28.42 -2.45
CA LEU A 487 52.73 27.61 -1.95
C LEU A 487 53.29 26.70 -3.05
N MET A 488 54.57 26.40 -2.93
CA MET A 488 55.25 25.40 -3.74
C MET A 488 56.11 24.50 -2.86
N MET A 489 56.20 23.22 -3.22
CA MET A 489 56.77 22.16 -2.39
C MET A 489 57.95 21.43 -3.06
N GLY A 490 58.84 20.86 -2.25
CA GLY A 490 59.84 19.86 -2.69
C GLY A 490 61.23 20.36 -3.07
N GLY A 491 61.41 21.66 -3.31
CA GLY A 491 62.69 22.23 -3.75
C GLY A 491 62.98 22.00 -5.23
N THR A 492 64.19 22.33 -5.68
CA THR A 492 64.58 22.18 -7.10
C THR A 492 65.84 21.34 -7.26
N PHE A 493 66.28 21.12 -8.50
CA PHE A 493 67.55 20.47 -8.84
C PHE A 493 68.80 21.19 -8.32
N LYS A 494 68.68 22.31 -7.60
CA LYS A 494 69.79 23.06 -6.99
C LYS A 494 69.80 23.03 -5.47
N TYR A 495 68.81 22.41 -4.83
CA TYR A 495 68.57 22.53 -3.39
C TYR A 495 69.35 21.51 -2.54
N GLY A 496 69.98 20.50 -3.15
CA GLY A 496 70.80 19.52 -2.44
C GLY A 496 70.06 18.87 -1.27
N ILE A 497 70.67 18.90 -0.08
CA ILE A 497 70.11 18.35 1.17
C ILE A 497 68.89 19.14 1.69
N ASP A 498 68.70 20.38 1.25
CA ASP A 498 67.58 21.22 1.69
C ASP A 498 66.30 20.92 0.91
N ALA A 499 66.36 20.12 -0.16
CA ALA A 499 65.18 19.61 -0.84
C ALA A 499 64.59 18.45 0.00
N GLN A 500 63.46 18.69 0.67
CA GLN A 500 62.81 17.73 1.56
C GLN A 500 61.30 17.75 1.35
N CYS A 501 60.60 16.74 1.85
CA CYS A 501 59.14 16.66 1.76
C CYS A 501 58.39 17.77 2.55
N LYS A 502 59.10 18.50 3.42
CA LYS A 502 58.57 19.67 4.15
C LYS A 502 59.11 21.00 3.60
N THR A 503 60.01 20.96 2.63
CA THR A 503 60.58 22.15 2.04
C THR A 503 59.50 22.84 1.25
N ARG A 504 59.21 24.08 1.64
CA ARG A 504 58.16 24.92 1.08
C ARG A 504 58.71 26.28 0.72
N SER A 505 58.14 26.89 -0.30
CA SER A 505 58.35 28.28 -0.68
C SER A 505 57.01 28.89 -1.11
N SER A 506 57.00 30.18 -1.41
CA SER A 506 55.80 30.87 -1.88
C SER A 506 56.13 31.83 -3.02
N GLY A 507 55.14 32.11 -3.85
CA GLY A 507 55.27 33.08 -4.93
C GLY A 507 53.95 33.83 -5.16
N THR A 508 53.94 34.77 -6.10
CA THR A 508 52.70 35.47 -6.49
C THR A 508 51.89 34.63 -7.47
N LEU A 509 50.61 34.96 -7.66
CA LEU A 509 49.75 34.30 -8.65
C LEU A 509 50.32 34.31 -10.09
N GLY A 510 51.12 35.31 -10.44
CA GLY A 510 51.73 35.46 -11.77
C GLY A 510 53.21 35.07 -11.84
N SER A 511 53.82 34.65 -10.71
CA SER A 511 55.23 34.26 -10.66
C SER A 511 55.49 33.06 -11.54
N ARG A 512 56.57 33.12 -12.33
CA ARG A 512 57.03 32.04 -13.21
C ARG A 512 58.52 31.85 -13.05
N SER A 513 58.99 30.61 -13.14
CA SER A 513 60.41 30.26 -13.11
C SER A 513 60.65 29.00 -13.93
N GLY A 514 61.81 28.91 -14.58
CA GLY A 514 62.26 27.67 -15.23
C GLY A 514 62.50 26.51 -14.26
N GLU A 515 62.40 26.76 -12.96
CA GLU A 515 62.54 25.77 -11.88
C GLU A 515 61.21 25.49 -11.15
N THR A 516 60.08 25.99 -11.66
CA THR A 516 58.76 25.79 -11.03
C THR A 516 57.80 25.15 -12.02
N GLY A 517 57.25 24.01 -11.63
CA GLY A 517 56.20 23.25 -12.30
C GLY A 517 55.07 22.90 -11.31
N PHE A 518 54.45 21.73 -11.50
CA PHE A 518 53.34 21.24 -10.68
C PHE A 518 53.06 19.77 -10.98
N ARG A 519 52.17 19.17 -10.18
CA ARG A 519 51.48 17.91 -10.49
C ARG A 519 50.02 17.99 -10.06
N CYS A 520 49.18 17.11 -10.58
CA CYS A 520 47.74 17.15 -10.30
C CYS A 520 47.31 16.04 -9.33
N CYS A 521 46.24 16.32 -8.58
CA CYS A 521 45.51 15.39 -7.74
C CYS A 521 44.05 15.26 -8.18
N LYS A 522 43.36 14.22 -7.71
CA LYS A 522 41.93 14.02 -7.92
C LYS A 522 41.28 13.56 -6.62
#